data_AF-A0AAX0TQ65-F1
#
_entry.id   AF-A0AAX0TQ65-F1
#
_cell.length_a   1.000
_cell.length_b   1.000
_cell.length_c   1.000
_cell.angle_alpha   90.00
_cell.angle_beta   90.00
_cell.angle_gamma   90.00
#
_symmetry.space_group_name_H-M   'P 1'
#
loop_
_entity.id
_entity.type
_entity.pdbx_description
1 polymer ?
#
loop_
_entity_poly.entity_id
_entity_poly.type
_entity_poly.pdbx_seq_one_letter_code
_entity_poly.pdbx_strand_id
1 'polypeptide(L)'
;WLSSVSSASPMWVANAATIAPSADTLDGKVHLTVANLNNKFHRSLEAPVTESLLKAIFNDEEKFSVHSALPQVALLGDEGAANHNRLGGHYGEPGMQLFVYGREEGNDTRPSRYPARQTREASEAVARLNQVNPQQVIFAQQNPDVIDQGVFHNDVIAVSNRQVLFCHQQAFARQSQLLANLRARVNGFMAIGVPAPQVSVSDTVSTY
;
A
#
# COMPACT_ATOMS: atom_id res chain seq x y z
N TRP A 1 10.53 5.75 26.52
CA TRP A 1 11.49 5.95 25.43
C TRP A 1 12.32 4.73 25.08
N LEU A 2 12.96 4.02 26.04
CA LEU A 2 13.76 2.81 25.72
C LEU A 2 13.02 1.80 24.83
N SER A 3 11.80 1.41 25.21
CA SER A 3 10.95 0.54 24.38
C SER A 3 10.74 1.09 22.96
N SER A 4 10.51 2.40 22.83
CA SER A 4 10.26 3.06 21.54
C SER A 4 11.45 3.05 20.59
N VAL A 5 12.69 2.97 21.10
CA VAL A 5 13.93 2.94 20.30
C VAL A 5 14.60 1.57 20.27
N SER A 6 13.95 0.54 20.85
CA SER A 6 14.42 -0.85 20.88
C SER A 6 13.43 -1.81 20.24
N SER A 7 12.44 -1.29 19.51
CA SER A 7 11.49 -2.08 18.75
C SER A 7 12.20 -2.81 17.61
N ALA A 8 11.89 -4.09 17.43
CA ALA A 8 12.31 -4.87 16.26
C ALA A 8 11.38 -4.69 15.04
N SER A 9 10.56 -3.63 15.03
CA SER A 9 9.57 -3.36 13.98
C SER A 9 10.09 -3.28 12.54
N PRO A 10 11.37 -2.96 12.24
CA PRO A 10 11.92 -3.12 10.89
C PRO A 10 11.76 -4.52 10.28
N MET A 11 11.47 -5.55 11.09
CA MET A 11 11.20 -6.91 10.60
C MET A 11 9.98 -6.98 9.65
N TRP A 12 9.03 -6.06 9.77
CA TRP A 12 7.84 -6.00 8.91
C TRP A 12 8.13 -5.19 7.64
N VAL A 13 8.84 -5.82 6.71
CA VAL A 13 9.35 -5.20 5.47
C VAL A 13 8.28 -4.89 4.44
N ALA A 14 7.04 -5.38 4.61
CA ALA A 14 5.89 -4.93 3.82
C ALA A 14 5.69 -3.41 3.92
N ASN A 15 6.16 -2.80 5.01
CA ASN A 15 6.09 -1.35 5.21
C ASN A 15 7.40 -0.62 4.90
N ALA A 16 8.45 -1.30 4.44
CA ALA A 16 9.76 -0.66 4.24
C ALA A 16 9.71 0.38 3.11
N ALA A 17 9.07 0.03 2.01
CA ALA A 17 8.99 0.85 0.80
C ALA A 17 7.79 0.45 -0.06
N THR A 18 7.46 1.29 -1.05
CA THR A 18 6.58 0.91 -2.16
C THR A 18 7.40 0.68 -3.42
N ILE A 19 7.14 -0.42 -4.12
CA ILE A 19 7.91 -0.87 -5.27
C ILE A 19 7.14 -0.60 -6.57
N ALA A 20 7.83 -0.13 -7.61
CA ALA A 20 7.35 -0.16 -8.97
C ALA A 20 8.31 -0.98 -9.85
N PRO A 21 7.86 -2.13 -10.39
CA PRO A 21 8.63 -2.90 -11.36
C PRO A 21 8.94 -2.08 -12.61
N SER A 22 10.07 -2.35 -13.26
CA SER A 22 10.49 -1.67 -14.50
C SER A 22 9.46 -1.71 -15.63
N ALA A 23 8.58 -2.72 -15.65
CA ALA A 23 7.50 -2.84 -16.62
C ALA A 23 6.41 -1.75 -16.48
N ASP A 24 6.37 -1.02 -15.36
CA ASP A 24 5.36 -0.02 -15.06
C ASP A 24 5.89 1.41 -15.06
N THR A 25 7.21 1.58 -15.18
CA THR A 25 7.89 2.85 -14.90
C THR A 25 8.31 3.55 -16.19
N LEU A 26 8.27 4.88 -16.17
CA LEU A 26 8.50 5.68 -17.38
C LEU A 26 9.92 5.57 -17.95
N ASP A 27 10.91 5.28 -17.12
CA ASP A 27 12.32 5.14 -17.50
C ASP A 27 12.80 3.68 -17.60
N GLY A 28 11.91 2.71 -17.36
CA GLY A 28 12.23 1.29 -17.39
C GLY A 28 13.14 0.80 -16.26
N LYS A 29 13.32 1.57 -15.18
CA LYS A 29 14.03 1.13 -13.96
C LYS A 29 13.08 0.60 -12.90
N VAL A 30 13.60 -0.19 -11.97
CA VAL A 30 12.86 -0.56 -10.76
C VAL A 30 12.96 0.58 -9.75
N HIS A 31 11.81 1.12 -9.34
CA HIS A 31 11.75 2.18 -8.35
C HIS A 31 11.32 1.67 -6.98
N LEU A 32 11.92 2.23 -5.93
CA LEU A 32 11.61 1.94 -4.54
C LEU A 32 11.54 3.26 -3.77
N THR A 33 10.36 3.65 -3.27
CA THR A 33 10.24 4.80 -2.38
C THR A 33 10.08 4.33 -0.94
N VAL A 34 11.01 4.72 -0.08
CA VAL A 34 10.98 4.38 1.36
C VAL A 34 9.72 4.95 2.01
N ALA A 35 9.03 4.16 2.84
CA ALA A 35 7.87 4.66 3.57
C ALA A 35 8.31 5.45 4.80
N ASN A 36 7.63 6.57 5.10
CA ASN A 36 8.02 7.40 6.24
C ASN A 36 7.52 6.85 7.58
N LEU A 37 6.47 6.02 7.59
CA LEU A 37 5.90 5.39 8.77
C LEU A 37 5.55 6.40 9.87
N ASN A 38 5.14 7.59 9.44
CA ASN A 38 4.99 8.77 10.30
C ASN A 38 4.01 8.55 11.46
N ASN A 39 3.01 7.68 11.28
CA ASN A 39 1.95 7.51 12.28
C ASN A 39 2.47 6.95 13.62
N LYS A 40 3.52 6.13 13.60
CA LYS A 40 4.07 5.47 14.79
C LYS A 40 5.51 5.89 15.01
N PHE A 41 5.78 6.62 16.11
CA PHE A 41 7.13 7.11 16.42
C PHE A 41 8.22 6.03 16.35
N HIS A 42 8.00 4.85 16.96
CA HIS A 42 8.99 3.78 16.92
C HIS A 42 9.27 3.25 15.50
N ARG A 43 8.32 3.42 14.57
CA ARG A 43 8.46 3.05 13.16
C ARG A 43 8.98 4.18 12.28
N SER A 44 8.69 5.44 12.59
CA SER A 44 9.21 6.58 11.82
C SER A 44 10.74 6.69 11.88
N LEU A 45 11.36 6.08 12.89
CA LEU A 45 12.82 5.96 13.03
C LEU A 45 13.45 5.00 12.00
N GLU A 46 12.65 4.15 11.36
CA GLU A 46 13.14 3.10 10.45
C GLU A 46 13.64 3.66 9.12
N ALA A 47 13.05 4.76 8.63
CA ALA A 47 13.24 5.23 7.25
C ALA A 47 14.72 5.49 6.85
N PRO A 48 15.56 6.20 7.65
CA PRO A 48 16.94 6.45 7.24
C PRO A 48 17.80 5.19 7.10
N VAL A 49 17.60 4.22 7.99
CA VAL A 49 18.33 2.94 7.96
C VAL A 49 17.77 2.04 6.84
N THR A 50 16.45 2.04 6.64
CA THR A 50 15.81 1.32 5.54
C THR A 50 16.32 1.82 4.19
N GLU A 51 16.45 3.13 4.00
CA GLU A 51 17.04 3.70 2.78
C GLU A 51 18.47 3.19 2.56
N SER A 52 19.29 3.20 3.61
CA SER A 52 20.67 2.73 3.56
C SER A 52 20.75 1.24 3.18
N LEU A 53 19.89 0.41 3.75
CA LEU A 53 19.80 -1.02 3.46
C LEU A 53 19.34 -1.28 2.02
N LEU A 54 18.31 -0.57 1.55
CA LEU A 54 17.82 -0.71 0.18
C LEU A 54 18.88 -0.30 -0.83
N LYS A 55 19.60 0.80 -0.61
CA LYS A 55 20.71 1.21 -1.49
C LYS A 55 21.87 0.21 -1.48
N ALA A 56 22.14 -0.44 -0.35
CA ALA A 56 23.17 -1.48 -0.29
C ALA A 56 22.76 -2.76 -1.05
N ILE A 57 21.50 -3.18 -0.92
CA ILE A 57 20.96 -4.38 -1.59
C ILE A 57 20.77 -4.13 -3.09
N PHE A 58 20.12 -3.03 -3.46
CA PHE A 58 19.78 -2.63 -4.82
C PHE A 58 20.75 -1.55 -5.33
N ASN A 59 22.05 -1.87 -5.30
CA ASN A 59 23.14 -0.91 -5.52
C ASN A 59 23.43 -0.55 -6.99
N ASP A 60 22.86 -1.31 -7.94
CA ASP A 60 23.05 -1.05 -9.37
C ASP A 60 22.12 0.09 -9.83
N GLU A 61 22.61 1.33 -9.78
CA GLU A 61 21.85 2.54 -10.10
C GLU A 61 21.38 2.61 -11.57
N GLU A 62 21.93 1.79 -12.46
CA GLU A 62 21.41 1.66 -13.83
C GLU A 62 20.08 0.90 -13.87
N LYS A 63 19.83 0.04 -12.88
CA LYS A 63 18.64 -0.83 -12.81
C LYS A 63 17.66 -0.41 -11.72
N PHE A 64 18.15 0.19 -10.64
CA PHE A 64 17.38 0.54 -9.45
C PHE A 64 17.43 2.04 -9.17
N SER A 65 16.34 2.56 -8.62
CA SER A 65 16.24 3.95 -8.17
C SER A 65 15.53 3.97 -6.81
N VAL A 66 16.33 4.12 -5.75
CA VAL A 66 15.85 4.21 -4.37
C VAL A 66 15.64 5.67 -4.01
N HIS A 67 14.39 6.01 -3.70
CA HIS A 67 13.96 7.33 -3.28
C HIS A 67 13.82 7.41 -1.77
N SER A 68 14.26 8.52 -1.21
CA SER A 68 14.04 8.84 0.21
C SER A 68 12.55 8.93 0.54
N ALA A 69 12.24 8.76 1.82
CA ALA A 69 10.88 8.82 2.29
C ALA A 69 10.24 10.21 2.14
N LEU A 70 8.92 10.24 2.04
CA LEU A 70 8.14 11.48 2.06
C LEU A 70 8.35 12.25 3.38
N PRO A 71 8.13 13.58 3.41
CA PRO A 71 8.23 14.39 4.62
C PRO A 71 7.46 13.80 5.81
N GLN A 72 8.05 13.87 7.00
CA GLN A 72 7.53 13.29 8.24
C GLN A 72 6.39 14.13 8.84
N VAL A 73 5.26 14.18 8.14
CA VAL A 73 4.05 14.89 8.59
C VAL A 73 2.81 14.04 8.36
N ALA A 74 1.79 14.22 9.20
CA ALA A 74 0.56 13.45 9.11
C ALA A 74 -0.15 13.61 7.75
N LEU A 75 -0.04 14.76 7.08
CA LEU A 75 -0.62 14.96 5.73
C LEU A 75 -0.06 13.95 4.70
N LEU A 76 1.18 13.49 4.90
CA LEU A 76 1.89 12.59 4.00
C LEU A 76 2.21 11.25 4.67
N GLY A 77 1.30 10.75 5.51
CA GLY A 77 1.47 9.44 6.15
C GLY A 77 1.52 8.31 5.12
N ASP A 78 2.64 7.57 5.10
CA ASP A 78 2.91 6.49 4.17
C ASP A 78 3.40 5.23 4.89
N GLU A 79 2.75 4.10 4.61
CA GLU A 79 3.04 2.78 5.20
C GLU A 79 3.48 1.75 4.14
N GLY A 80 3.84 2.20 2.94
CA GLY A 80 4.54 1.39 1.95
C GLY A 80 3.69 0.30 1.29
N ALA A 81 4.34 -0.79 0.91
CA ALA A 81 3.73 -1.88 0.14
C ALA A 81 2.56 -2.60 0.84
N ALA A 82 2.43 -2.51 2.16
CA ALA A 82 1.26 -3.01 2.90
C ALA A 82 -0.08 -2.38 2.43
N ASN A 83 -0.01 -1.23 1.78
CA ASN A 83 -1.14 -0.53 1.16
C ASN A 83 -1.08 -0.49 -0.38
N HIS A 84 -0.19 -1.30 -0.97
CA HIS A 84 0.01 -1.38 -2.41
C HIS A 84 -0.40 -2.75 -2.94
N ASN A 85 -0.88 -2.75 -4.17
CA ASN A 85 -1.32 -3.94 -4.88
C ASN A 85 -0.90 -3.83 -6.34
N ARG A 86 -0.64 -4.97 -6.99
CA ARG A 86 -0.32 -5.02 -8.41
C ARG A 86 -1.03 -6.18 -9.10
N LEU A 87 -1.90 -5.84 -10.03
CA LEU A 87 -2.75 -6.78 -10.76
C LEU A 87 -2.35 -6.81 -12.25
N GLY A 88 -2.39 -7.99 -12.88
CA GLY A 88 -2.01 -8.12 -14.29
C GLY A 88 -1.84 -9.56 -14.75
N GLY A 89 -1.33 -9.72 -15.97
CA GLY A 89 -0.95 -11.02 -16.55
C GLY A 89 0.38 -11.52 -16.00
N HIS A 90 1.41 -11.64 -16.85
CA HIS A 90 2.74 -12.02 -16.37
C HIS A 90 3.38 -10.94 -15.50
N TYR A 91 4.19 -11.32 -14.51
CA TYR A 91 4.81 -10.33 -13.62
C TYR A 91 5.66 -9.31 -14.38
N GLY A 92 6.33 -9.72 -15.46
CA GLY A 92 7.13 -8.86 -16.33
C GLY A 92 6.33 -8.06 -17.36
N GLU A 93 5.01 -8.24 -17.46
CA GLU A 93 4.15 -7.40 -18.29
C GLU A 93 3.76 -6.12 -17.51
N PRO A 94 3.44 -5.02 -18.20
CA PRO A 94 2.86 -3.83 -17.57
C PRO A 94 1.60 -4.18 -16.75
N GLY A 95 1.60 -3.81 -15.47
CA GLY A 95 0.55 -4.13 -14.51
C GLY A 95 -0.29 -2.92 -14.10
N MET A 96 -1.45 -3.17 -13.52
CA MET A 96 -2.28 -2.17 -12.86
C MET A 96 -1.91 -2.10 -11.37
N GLN A 97 -1.38 -0.97 -10.95
CA GLN A 97 -1.07 -0.68 -9.56
C GLN A 97 -2.28 -0.06 -8.85
N LEU A 98 -2.64 -0.64 -7.71
CA LEU A 98 -3.73 -0.19 -6.85
C LEU A 98 -3.15 0.28 -5.52
N PHE A 99 -3.29 1.57 -5.25
CA PHE A 99 -2.89 2.21 -4.00
C PHE A 99 -4.11 2.37 -3.10
N VAL A 100 -4.04 1.82 -1.89
CA VAL A 100 -5.15 1.84 -0.92
C VAL A 100 -4.86 2.85 0.17
N TYR A 101 -5.78 3.77 0.45
CA TYR A 101 -5.59 4.80 1.47
C TYR A 101 -6.73 4.83 2.48
N GLY A 102 -6.46 5.32 3.70
CA GLY A 102 -7.48 5.40 4.76
C GLY A 102 -8.17 6.76 4.84
N ARG A 103 -7.50 7.84 4.43
CA ARG A 103 -8.02 9.21 4.45
C ARG A 103 -7.40 10.11 3.38
N GLU A 104 -8.06 11.25 3.15
CA GLU A 104 -7.71 12.29 2.18
C GLU A 104 -8.16 13.64 2.76
N GLU A 105 -7.44 14.72 2.47
CA GLU A 105 -7.83 16.07 2.87
C GLU A 105 -9.14 16.48 2.16
N GLY A 106 -10.04 17.14 2.90
CA GLY A 106 -11.37 17.51 2.37
C GLY A 106 -12.38 16.36 2.25
N ASN A 107 -12.02 15.12 2.58
CA ASN A 107 -12.94 13.98 2.62
C ASN A 107 -13.34 13.62 4.06
N ASP A 108 -14.62 13.79 4.40
CA ASP A 108 -15.15 13.48 5.73
C ASP A 108 -15.27 11.97 6.01
N THR A 109 -15.25 11.14 4.96
CA THR A 109 -15.22 9.68 5.10
C THR A 109 -13.83 9.27 5.57
N ARG A 110 -13.69 8.92 6.84
CA ARG A 110 -12.45 8.48 7.48
C ARG A 110 -12.78 7.69 8.76
N PRO A 111 -11.88 6.83 9.25
CA PRO A 111 -12.11 6.12 10.50
C PRO A 111 -12.22 7.08 11.68
N SER A 112 -13.00 6.69 12.68
CA SER A 112 -13.38 7.50 13.84
C SER A 112 -12.75 7.03 15.15
N ARG A 113 -12.26 5.79 15.21
CA ARG A 113 -11.69 5.14 16.39
C ARG A 113 -10.20 4.85 16.23
N TYR A 114 -9.80 4.23 15.13
CA TYR A 114 -8.40 3.93 14.84
C TYR A 114 -7.85 4.83 13.73
N PRO A 115 -6.59 5.30 13.81
CA PRO A 115 -6.09 6.27 12.86
C PRO A 115 -5.86 5.66 11.47
N ALA A 116 -6.34 6.34 10.43
CA ALA A 116 -5.90 6.10 9.06
C ALA A 116 -4.44 6.55 8.90
N ARG A 117 -3.54 5.57 8.78
CA ARG A 117 -2.09 5.80 8.69
C ARG A 117 -1.69 6.28 7.29
N GLN A 118 -2.25 5.66 6.25
CA GLN A 118 -2.03 6.03 4.85
C GLN A 118 -2.92 7.19 4.43
N THR A 119 -2.31 8.18 3.77
CA THR A 119 -3.03 9.26 3.10
C THR A 119 -3.05 9.07 1.59
N ARG A 120 -4.08 9.61 0.92
CA ARG A 120 -4.11 9.63 -0.53
C ARG A 120 -2.99 10.50 -1.09
N GLU A 121 -2.72 11.63 -0.45
CA GLU A 121 -1.67 12.58 -0.85
C GLU A 121 -0.29 11.91 -0.86
N ALA A 122 -0.01 11.08 0.15
CA ALA A 122 1.21 10.26 0.19
C ALA A 122 1.24 9.24 -0.95
N SER A 123 0.14 8.51 -1.15
CA SER A 123 0.02 7.48 -2.19
C SER A 123 0.26 8.06 -3.59
N GLU A 124 -0.32 9.24 -3.88
CA GLU A 124 -0.11 9.94 -5.14
C GLU A 124 1.33 10.47 -5.28
N ALA A 125 1.96 10.93 -4.20
CA ALA A 125 3.36 11.34 -4.21
C ALA A 125 4.30 10.15 -4.49
N VAL A 126 4.05 8.99 -3.89
CA VAL A 126 4.78 7.76 -4.16
C VAL A 126 4.61 7.33 -5.61
N ALA A 127 3.39 7.35 -6.16
CA ALA A 127 3.15 7.03 -7.57
C ALA A 127 3.98 7.91 -8.52
N ARG A 128 4.13 9.21 -8.20
CA ARG A 128 4.99 10.14 -8.94
C ARG A 128 6.48 9.83 -8.77
N LEU A 129 6.97 9.65 -7.55
CA LEU A 129 8.37 9.34 -7.27
C LEU A 129 8.79 8.04 -7.97
N ASN A 130 7.96 7.01 -7.89
CA ASN A 130 8.20 5.74 -8.55
C ASN A 130 8.01 5.78 -10.07
N GLN A 131 7.71 6.94 -10.66
CA GLN A 131 7.50 7.12 -12.10
C GLN A 131 6.50 6.14 -12.70
N VAL A 132 5.44 5.79 -11.96
CA VAL A 132 4.45 4.84 -12.46
C VAL A 132 3.66 5.49 -13.60
N ASN A 133 3.50 4.78 -14.71
CA ASN A 133 2.68 5.24 -15.82
C ASN A 133 1.26 5.60 -15.31
N PRO A 134 0.76 6.84 -15.54
CA PRO A 134 -0.55 7.26 -15.05
C PRO A 134 -1.72 6.37 -15.52
N GLN A 135 -1.57 5.69 -16.66
CA GLN A 135 -2.56 4.73 -17.19
C GLN A 135 -2.52 3.37 -16.48
N GLN A 136 -1.62 3.18 -15.53
CA GLN A 136 -1.42 1.96 -14.76
C GLN A 136 -1.70 2.15 -13.27
N VAL A 137 -2.33 3.26 -12.88
CA VAL A 137 -2.60 3.58 -11.46
C VAL A 137 -4.10 3.66 -11.18
N ILE A 138 -4.49 3.17 -10.01
CA ILE A 138 -5.80 3.35 -9.37
C ILE A 138 -5.56 3.68 -7.89
N PHE A 139 -6.32 4.65 -7.36
CA PHE A 139 -6.39 4.93 -5.93
C PHE A 139 -7.75 4.50 -5.40
N ALA A 140 -7.78 3.78 -4.29
CA ALA A 140 -9.02 3.36 -3.64
C ALA A 140 -8.98 3.59 -2.15
N GLN A 141 -10.10 4.06 -1.60
CA GLN A 141 -10.22 4.21 -0.16
C GLN A 141 -10.59 2.88 0.50
N GLN A 142 -9.84 2.51 1.53
CA GLN A 142 -10.22 1.45 2.47
C GLN A 142 -11.57 1.81 3.12
N ASN A 143 -12.41 0.82 3.41
CA ASN A 143 -13.61 1.07 4.18
C ASN A 143 -13.22 1.57 5.60
N PRO A 144 -13.64 2.77 6.02
CA PRO A 144 -13.30 3.29 7.34
C PRO A 144 -13.79 2.38 8.48
N ASP A 145 -14.90 1.66 8.28
CA ASP A 145 -15.47 0.76 9.29
C ASP A 145 -14.53 -0.40 9.62
N VAL A 146 -13.77 -0.92 8.64
CA VAL A 146 -12.85 -2.04 8.89
C VAL A 146 -11.55 -1.56 9.53
N ILE A 147 -11.12 -0.32 9.25
CA ILE A 147 -10.00 0.29 9.97
C ILE A 147 -10.35 0.41 11.45
N ASP A 148 -11.57 0.87 11.77
CA ASP A 148 -12.09 0.98 13.14
C ASP A 148 -12.27 -0.38 13.84
N GLN A 149 -12.13 -1.49 13.11
CA GLN A 149 -12.13 -2.87 13.62
C GLN A 149 -10.73 -3.49 13.71
N GLY A 150 -9.67 -2.77 13.33
CA GLY A 150 -8.28 -3.23 13.48
C GLY A 150 -7.52 -3.45 12.18
N VAL A 151 -8.13 -3.21 11.02
CA VAL A 151 -7.46 -3.26 9.70
C VAL A 151 -6.62 -2.00 9.50
N PHE A 152 -5.44 -1.93 10.14
CA PHE A 152 -4.57 -0.75 10.07
C PHE A 152 -3.78 -0.61 8.77
N HIS A 153 -3.73 -1.68 7.96
CA HIS A 153 -3.14 -1.76 6.61
C HIS A 153 -4.03 -2.63 5.71
N ASN A 154 -3.97 -2.41 4.38
CA ASN A 154 -4.78 -3.16 3.42
C ASN A 154 -4.43 -4.65 3.40
N ASP A 155 -3.16 -5.02 3.58
CA ASP A 155 -2.69 -6.41 3.61
C ASP A 155 -3.30 -7.27 4.74
N VAL A 156 -4.00 -6.66 5.70
CA VAL A 156 -4.80 -7.36 6.74
C VAL A 156 -6.18 -7.80 6.21
N ILE A 157 -6.68 -7.25 5.10
CA ILE A 157 -8.06 -7.47 4.62
C ILE A 157 -8.17 -7.81 3.13
N ALA A 158 -7.10 -7.58 2.37
CA ALA A 158 -7.03 -7.85 0.94
C ALA A 158 -5.59 -8.06 0.46
N VAL A 159 -5.43 -8.98 -0.49
CA VAL A 159 -4.15 -9.28 -1.15
C VAL A 159 -4.37 -9.50 -2.65
N SER A 160 -3.46 -8.97 -3.46
CA SER A 160 -3.45 -9.18 -4.91
C SER A 160 -2.32 -10.10 -5.33
N ASN A 161 -2.57 -10.90 -6.37
CA ASN A 161 -1.54 -11.63 -7.08
C ASN A 161 -2.00 -11.92 -8.50
N ARG A 162 -1.20 -11.52 -9.49
CA ARG A 162 -1.54 -11.71 -10.91
C ARG A 162 -2.91 -11.11 -11.21
N GLN A 163 -3.81 -11.84 -11.84
CA GLN A 163 -5.17 -11.37 -12.16
C GLN A 163 -6.13 -11.45 -10.95
N VAL A 164 -5.70 -12.01 -9.82
CA VAL A 164 -6.58 -12.27 -8.66
C VAL A 164 -6.45 -11.16 -7.61
N LEU A 165 -7.60 -10.69 -7.13
CA LEU A 165 -7.72 -9.93 -5.89
C LEU A 165 -8.56 -10.74 -4.88
N PHE A 166 -7.91 -11.24 -3.84
CA PHE A 166 -8.57 -11.90 -2.72
C PHE A 166 -8.81 -10.87 -1.63
N CYS A 167 -10.07 -10.57 -1.32
CA CYS A 167 -10.42 -9.51 -0.38
C CYS A 167 -11.69 -9.84 0.39
N HIS A 168 -11.80 -9.32 1.61
CA HIS A 168 -13.07 -9.36 2.34
C HIS A 168 -14.15 -8.52 1.64
N GLN A 169 -15.43 -8.89 1.79
CA GLN A 169 -16.53 -8.16 1.14
C GLN A 169 -16.69 -6.71 1.61
N GLN A 170 -16.10 -6.38 2.77
CA GLN A 170 -16.13 -5.06 3.40
C GLN A 170 -14.81 -4.29 3.24
N ALA A 171 -13.86 -4.78 2.44
CA ALA A 171 -12.51 -4.19 2.36
C ALA A 171 -12.56 -2.73 1.92
N PHE A 172 -13.27 -2.37 0.86
CA PHE A 172 -13.19 -1.04 0.25
C PHE A 172 -14.49 -0.23 0.38
N ALA A 173 -14.38 1.11 0.53
CA ALA A 173 -15.54 1.98 0.71
C ALA A 173 -16.52 1.97 -0.48
N ARG A 174 -15.99 1.83 -1.71
CA ARG A 174 -16.78 1.73 -2.95
C ARG A 174 -16.46 0.44 -3.70
N GLN A 175 -16.45 -0.68 -2.98
CA GLN A 175 -15.95 -1.97 -3.47
C GLN A 175 -16.53 -2.39 -4.83
N SER A 176 -17.85 -2.34 -5.01
CA SER A 176 -18.47 -2.72 -6.30
C SER A 176 -17.95 -1.88 -7.48
N GLN A 177 -17.72 -0.58 -7.27
CA GLN A 177 -17.18 0.31 -8.32
C GLN A 177 -15.71 0.00 -8.59
N LEU A 178 -14.92 -0.24 -7.54
CA LEU A 178 -13.52 -0.63 -7.68
C LEU A 178 -13.38 -1.95 -8.45
N LEU A 179 -14.15 -2.97 -8.07
CA LEU A 179 -14.10 -4.29 -8.72
C LEU A 179 -14.56 -4.22 -10.18
N ALA A 180 -15.55 -3.38 -10.50
CA ALA A 180 -15.98 -3.13 -11.88
C ALA A 180 -14.88 -2.44 -12.71
N ASN A 181 -14.22 -1.42 -12.15
CA ASN A 181 -13.11 -0.72 -12.79
C ASN A 181 -11.93 -1.68 -13.07
N LEU A 182 -11.55 -2.49 -12.07
CA LEU A 182 -10.50 -3.50 -12.23
C LEU A 182 -10.87 -4.53 -13.30
N ARG A 183 -12.13 -5.00 -13.33
CA ARG A 183 -12.60 -5.93 -14.36
C ARG A 183 -12.53 -5.35 -15.77
N ALA A 184 -12.73 -4.04 -15.92
CA ALA A 184 -12.63 -3.37 -17.20
C ALA A 184 -11.18 -3.11 -17.64
N ARG A 185 -10.22 -2.99 -16.70
CA ARG A 185 -8.84 -2.57 -16.98
C ARG A 185 -7.80 -3.68 -16.88
N VAL A 186 -8.11 -4.80 -16.23
CA VAL A 186 -7.19 -5.94 -16.04
C VAL A 186 -7.79 -7.16 -16.76
N ASN A 187 -7.11 -7.61 -17.81
CA ASN A 187 -7.55 -8.78 -18.56
C ASN A 187 -7.56 -10.03 -17.66
N GLY A 188 -8.63 -10.81 -17.71
CA GLY A 188 -8.79 -12.00 -16.88
C GLY A 188 -8.98 -11.74 -15.38
N PHE A 189 -9.25 -10.50 -14.97
CA PHE A 189 -9.42 -10.15 -13.55
C PHE A 189 -10.44 -11.04 -12.83
N MET A 190 -10.03 -11.56 -11.67
CA MET A 190 -10.82 -12.40 -10.80
C MET A 190 -10.83 -11.81 -9.39
N ALA A 191 -12.00 -11.33 -8.96
CA ALA A 191 -12.21 -10.95 -7.56
C ALA A 191 -12.73 -12.16 -6.78
N ILE A 192 -12.05 -12.52 -5.69
CA ILE A 192 -12.52 -13.49 -4.71
C ILE A 192 -12.93 -12.70 -3.47
N GLY A 193 -14.24 -12.46 -3.33
CA GLY A 193 -14.82 -11.76 -2.20
C GLY A 193 -15.21 -12.71 -1.08
N VAL A 194 -14.58 -12.60 0.10
CA VAL A 194 -14.97 -13.39 1.29
C VAL A 194 -16.17 -12.74 1.97
N PRO A 195 -17.33 -13.40 2.07
CA PRO A 195 -18.52 -12.82 2.67
C PRO A 195 -18.44 -12.90 4.21
N ALA A 196 -18.87 -11.83 4.88
CA ALA A 196 -18.93 -11.67 6.33
C ALA A 196 -19.71 -12.78 7.06
N PRO A 197 -20.79 -13.36 6.49
CA PRO A 197 -21.43 -14.54 7.07
C PRO A 197 -20.56 -15.80 7.13
N GLN A 198 -19.46 -15.88 6.37
CA GLN A 198 -18.51 -17.00 6.41
C GLN A 198 -17.29 -16.69 7.27
N VAL A 199 -16.75 -15.47 7.17
CA VAL A 199 -15.62 -14.99 7.97
C VAL A 199 -15.90 -13.56 8.35
N SER A 200 -16.04 -13.26 9.64
CA SER A 200 -16.28 -11.88 10.08
C SER A 200 -15.01 -11.03 9.96
N VAL A 201 -15.14 -9.70 10.00
CA VAL A 201 -13.97 -8.81 10.07
C VAL A 201 -13.16 -9.06 11.34
N SER A 202 -13.83 -9.38 12.46
CA SER A 202 -13.15 -9.75 13.70
C SER A 202 -12.32 -11.01 13.53
N ASP A 203 -12.86 -12.04 12.89
CA ASP A 203 -12.12 -13.28 12.61
C ASP A 203 -10.92 -12.98 11.72
N THR A 204 -11.14 -12.22 10.63
CA THR A 204 -10.07 -11.78 9.71
C THR A 204 -8.93 -11.09 10.45
N VAL A 205 -9.21 -10.13 11.34
CA VAL A 205 -8.18 -9.43 12.12
C VAL A 205 -7.46 -10.38 13.08
N SER A 206 -8.18 -11.33 13.68
CA SER A 206 -7.60 -12.27 14.65
C SER A 206 -6.74 -13.37 14.01
N THR A 207 -7.03 -13.75 12.77
CA THR A 207 -6.33 -14.84 12.06
C THR A 207 -5.24 -14.34 11.13
N TYR A 208 -5.22 -13.04 10.81
CA TYR A 208 -4.64 -12.50 9.58
C TYR A 208 -5.30 -13.13 8.33
#